data_AF-A0A931Y943-F1
#
_entry.id   AF-A0A931Y943-F1
#
_cell.length_a   1.000
_cell.length_b   1.000
_cell.length_c   1.000
_cell.angle_alpha   90.00
_cell.angle_beta   90.00
_cell.angle_gamma   90.00
#
_symmetry.space_group_name_H-M   'P 1'
#
loop_
_entity.id
_entity.type
_entity.pdbx_description
1 polymer ?
#
loop_
_entity_poly.entity_id
_entity_poly.type
_entity_poly.pdbx_seq_one_letter_code
_entity_poly.pdbx_strand_id
1 'polypeptide(L)' 'MTDVNLVEFEFDNCRICGKITPYKKDDHIDKRMGYVEGGGQLCGECWNKIYSI' A
#
# COMPACT_ATOMS: atom_id res chain seq x y z
N MET A 1 3.24 31.77 13.43
CA MET A 1 1.88 31.69 12.84
C MET A 1 1.63 30.22 12.56
N THR A 2 0.82 29.65 13.45
CA THR A 2 0.23 28.30 13.50
C THR A 2 1.00 27.15 12.86
N ASP A 3 1.55 26.29 13.72
CA ASP A 3 2.02 24.94 13.44
C ASP A 3 0.98 24.14 12.65
N VAL A 4 1.15 24.06 11.34
CA VAL A 4 0.48 23.04 10.54
C VAL A 4 1.31 21.78 10.76
N ASN A 5 0.90 20.94 11.71
CA ASN A 5 1.45 19.59 11.86
C ASN A 5 1.19 18.84 10.54
N LEU A 6 2.17 18.85 9.64
CA LEU A 6 2.20 18.00 8.46
C LEU A 6 2.36 16.58 8.96
N VAL A 7 1.26 15.86 9.14
CA VAL A 7 1.31 14.42 9.35
C VAL A 7 1.77 13.83 8.02
N GLU A 8 3.07 13.55 7.90
CA GLU A 8 3.60 12.78 6.78
C GLU A 8 3.03 11.37 6.88
N PHE A 9 2.09 11.05 5.99
CA PHE A 9 1.54 9.71 5.91
C PHE A 9 2.56 8.80 5.25
N GLU A 10 3.01 7.77 5.97
CA GLU A 10 3.90 6.78 5.39
C GLU A 10 3.09 5.77 4.56
N PHE A 11 3.26 5.84 3.24
CA PHE A 11 2.64 4.90 2.31
C PHE A 11 3.40 3.57 2.28
N ASP A 12 2.66 2.50 2.03
CA ASP A 12 3.21 1.16 1.87
C ASP A 12 3.70 0.95 0.43
N ASN A 13 4.69 0.07 0.27
CA ASN A 13 5.31 -0.21 -1.01
C ASN A 13 4.90 -1.59 -1.50
N CYS A 14 4.77 -1.74 -2.82
CA CYS A 14 4.50 -3.02 -3.45
C CYS A 14 5.63 -4.00 -3.11
N ARG A 15 5.30 -5.16 -2.52
CA ARG A 15 6.30 -6.15 -2.11
C ARG A 15 7.08 -6.77 -3.28
N ILE A 16 6.55 -6.69 -4.50
CA ILE A 16 7.15 -7.28 -5.71
C ILE A 16 8.06 -6.29 -6.44
N CYS A 17 7.60 -5.06 -6.67
CA CYS A 17 8.32 -4.09 -7.49
C CYS A 17 8.82 -2.86 -6.71
N GLY A 18 8.49 -2.74 -5.43
CA GLY A 18 8.95 -1.65 -4.56
C GLY A 18 8.25 -0.31 -4.76
N LYS A 19 7.35 -0.16 -5.73
CA LYS A 19 6.67 1.12 -5.98
C LYS A 19 5.68 1.47 -4.87
N ILE A 20 5.54 2.75 -4.57
CA ILE A 20 4.57 3.25 -3.59
C ILE A 20 3.16 2.87 -4.02
N THR A 21 2.34 2.45 -3.06
CA THR A 21 0.92 2.11 -3.24
C THR A 21 0.05 3.23 -2.66
N PRO A 22 -1.26 3.30 -2.98
CA PRO A 22 -2.14 4.32 -2.42
C PRO A 22 -2.51 4.06 -0.95
N TYR A 23 -2.06 2.95 -0.35
CA TYR A 23 -2.38 2.57 1.01
C TYR A 23 -1.30 3.02 1.98
N LYS A 24 -1.73 3.56 3.12
CA LYS A 24 -0.83 3.91 4.23
C LYS A 24 -0.45 2.67 5.02
N LYS A 25 0.67 2.71 5.73
CA LYS A 25 1.11 1.59 6.57
C LYS A 25 0.16 1.29 7.73
N ASP A 26 -0.63 2.27 8.18
CA ASP A 26 -1.60 2.15 9.26
C ASP A 26 -3.05 1.87 8.80
N ASP A 27 -3.32 1.88 7.49
CA ASP A 27 -4.65 1.56 6.97
C ASP A 27 -5.06 0.13 7.38
N HIS A 28 -6.30 -0.10 7.80
CA HIS A 28 -6.74 -1.45 8.14
C HIS A 28 -6.66 -2.37 6.91
N ILE A 29 -6.09 -3.56 7.06
CA ILE A 29 -5.80 -4.48 5.93
C ILE A 29 -7.06 -4.85 5.13
N ASP A 30 -8.22 -4.99 5.79
CA ASP A 30 -9.50 -5.27 5.12
C ASP A 30 -9.93 -4.20 4.12
N LYS A 31 -9.38 -2.98 4.21
CA LYS A 31 -9.68 -1.87 3.30
C LYS A 31 -8.66 -1.77 2.15
N ARG A 32 -7.64 -2.63 2.12
CA ARG A 32 -6.55 -2.57 1.17
C ARG A 32 -6.76 -3.58 0.03
N MET A 33 -6.95 -3.09 -1.19
CA MET A 33 -6.93 -3.95 -2.37
C MET A 33 -5.50 -4.42 -2.64
N GLY A 34 -5.36 -5.70 -2.93
CA GLY A 34 -4.05 -6.29 -3.24
C GLY A 34 -3.14 -6.54 -2.04
N TYR A 35 -3.64 -6.41 -0.81
CA TYR A 35 -2.92 -6.90 0.36
C TYR A 35 -3.08 -8.42 0.47
N VAL A 36 -1.96 -9.13 0.65
CA VAL A 36 -1.95 -10.58 0.88
C VAL A 36 -1.50 -10.82 2.31
N GLU A 37 -2.31 -11.53 3.10
CA GLU A 37 -1.96 -11.86 4.49
C GLU A 37 -0.63 -12.62 4.56
N GLY A 38 0.33 -12.10 5.32
CA GLY A 38 1.72 -12.60 5.37
C GLY A 38 2.59 -12.31 4.14
N GLY A 39 2.00 -11.91 3.01
CA GLY A 39 2.70 -11.54 1.77
C GLY A 39 2.95 -10.04 1.61
N GLY A 40 2.17 -9.20 2.29
CA GLY A 40 2.28 -7.75 2.25
C GLY A 40 1.47 -7.11 1.11
N GLN A 41 1.67 -5.80 0.92
CA GLN A 41 0.92 -5.00 -0.03
C GLN A 41 1.42 -5.20 -1.47
N LEU A 42 0.52 -5.42 -2.43
CA LEU A 42 0.81 -5.37 -3.86
C LEU A 42 0.20 -4.13 -4.51
N CYS A 43 0.84 -3.65 -5.58
CA CYS A 43 0.20 -2.71 -6.49
C CYS A 43 -0.72 -3.44 -7.48
N GLY A 44 -1.65 -2.70 -8.11
CA GLY A 44 -2.60 -3.28 -9.07
C GLY A 44 -1.94 -4.02 -10.24
N GLU A 45 -0.81 -3.51 -10.77
CA GLU A 45 -0.08 -4.19 -11.86
C GLU A 45 0.50 -5.55 -11.43
N CYS A 46 1.17 -5.61 -10.28
CA CYS A 46 1.73 -6.86 -9.77
C CYS A 46 0.62 -7.82 -9.35
N TRP A 47 -0.46 -7.31 -8.78
CA TRP A 47 -1.65 -8.11 -8.48
C TRP A 47 -2.19 -8.78 -9.75
N ASN A 48 -2.47 -7.99 -10.80
CA ASN A 48 -2.98 -8.51 -12.06
C ASN A 48 -2.03 -9.52 -12.69
N LYS A 49 -0.72 -9.25 -12.67
CA LYS A 49 0.29 -10.17 -13.21
C LYS A 49 0.32 -11.53 -12.51
N ILE A 50 0.02 -11.57 -11.21
CA ILE A 50 0.11 -12.80 -10.39
C ILE A 50 -1.23 -13.54 -10.35
N TYR A 51 -2.35 -12.82 -10.22
CA TYR A 51 -3.66 -13.41 -9.90
C TYR A 51 -4.70 -13.28 -11.01
N SER A 52 -4.48 -12.47 -12.05
CA SER A 52 -5.33 -12.45 -13.24
C SER A 52 -4.73 -13.37 -14.28
N ILE A 53 -5.35 -14.55 -14.46
CA ILE A 53 -5.04 -15.52 -15.53
C ILE A 53 -5.56 -14.97 -16.87
#